data_AF-A0A7R9FDJ3-F1
#
_entry.id   AF-A0A7R9FDJ3-F1
#
_cell.length_a   1.000
_cell.length_b   1.000
_cell.length_c   1.000
_cell.angle_alpha   90.00
_cell.angle_beta   90.00
_cell.angle_gamma   90.00
#
_symmetry.space_group_name_H-M   'P 1'
#
loop_
_entity.id
_entity.type
_entity.pdbx_description
1 polymer ?
#
loop_
_entity_poly.entity_id
_entity_poly.type
_entity_poly.pdbx_seq_one_letter_code
_entity_poly.pdbx_strand_id
1 'polypeptide(L)'
;FLEQKTGNTNLETTLALVQTSAAESEENSEAIAEKFLDGDMELDSFLDQFITSRKVMHLRRVKADKMTEMVTARMRAPVVHPNSMSHSGQSFFPAPYPIGGHNMPMPPHYGVNMY
;
A
#
# COMPACT_ATOMS: atom_id res chain seq x y z
N PHE A 1 -14.27 11.87 21.08
CA PHE A 1 -14.19 10.39 21.02
C PHE A 1 -15.26 9.76 20.12
N LEU A 2 -16.48 10.31 20.04
CA LEU A 2 -17.55 9.77 19.18
C LEU A 2 -17.30 9.99 17.67
N GLU A 3 -16.85 11.18 17.24
CA GLU A 3 -16.61 11.43 15.80
C GLU A 3 -15.52 10.57 15.15
N GLN A 4 -14.45 10.23 15.89
CA GLN A 4 -13.35 9.43 15.36
C GLN A 4 -13.78 7.98 15.12
N LYS A 5 -14.67 7.46 15.98
CA LYS A 5 -15.21 6.09 15.85
C LYS A 5 -16.20 5.99 14.68
N THR A 6 -17.05 7.01 14.49
CA THR A 6 -17.97 7.08 13.34
C THR A 6 -17.24 7.24 12.00
N GLY A 7 -16.13 7.99 11.98
CA GLY A 7 -15.29 8.12 10.79
C GLY A 7 -14.66 6.79 10.37
N ASN A 8 -14.17 6.01 11.34
CA ASN A 8 -13.62 4.68 11.08
C ASN A 8 -14.69 3.71 10.58
N THR A 9 -15.87 3.64 11.19
CA THR A 9 -16.94 2.72 10.75
C THR A 9 -17.42 3.02 9.33
N ASN A 10 -17.44 4.28 8.92
CA ASN A 10 -17.80 4.68 7.56
C ASN A 10 -16.74 4.23 6.53
N LEU A 11 -15.45 4.34 6.89
CA LEU A 11 -14.35 3.89 6.04
C LEU A 11 -14.33 2.35 5.88
N GLU A 12 -14.54 1.61 6.97
CA GLU A 12 -14.65 0.14 6.92
C GLU A 12 -15.85 -0.30 6.07
N THR A 13 -16.98 0.41 6.18
CA THR A 13 -18.16 0.12 5.35
C THR A 13 -17.87 0.40 3.88
N THR A 14 -17.21 1.52 3.56
CA THR A 14 -16.80 1.85 2.19
C THR A 14 -15.82 0.82 1.64
N LEU A 15 -14.86 0.38 2.46
CA LEU A 15 -13.90 -0.66 2.09
C LEU A 15 -14.61 -1.97 1.75
N ALA A 16 -15.54 -2.40 2.60
CA ALA A 16 -16.35 -3.60 2.35
C ALA A 16 -17.12 -3.50 1.03
N LEU A 17 -17.78 -2.37 0.74
CA LEU A 17 -18.49 -2.16 -0.52
C LEU A 17 -17.57 -2.25 -1.74
N VAL A 18 -16.36 -1.69 -1.65
CA VAL A 18 -15.37 -1.75 -2.74
C VAL A 18 -14.86 -3.17 -2.94
N GLN A 19 -14.62 -3.91 -1.86
CA GLN A 19 -14.23 -5.32 -1.91
C GLN A 19 -15.34 -6.20 -2.52
N THR A 20 -16.60 -6.01 -2.10
CA THR A 20 -17.76 -6.69 -2.70
C THR A 20 -17.87 -6.38 -4.19
N SER A 21 -17.77 -5.10 -4.57
CA SER A 21 -17.81 -4.69 -5.98
C SER A 21 -16.66 -5.28 -6.82
N ALA A 22 -15.50 -5.53 -6.20
CA ALA A 22 -14.37 -6.18 -6.86
C ALA A 22 -14.64 -7.68 -7.07
N ALA A 23 -15.16 -8.38 -6.04
CA ALA A 23 -15.56 -9.78 -6.14
C ALA A 23 -16.66 -9.99 -7.19
N GLU A 24 -17.70 -9.15 -7.21
CA GLU A 24 -18.75 -9.20 -8.22
C GLU A 24 -18.20 -9.02 -9.65
N SER A 25 -17.22 -8.13 -9.84
CA SER A 25 -16.59 -7.98 -11.16
C SER A 25 -15.71 -9.18 -11.56
N GLU A 26 -15.13 -9.88 -10.58
CA GLU A 26 -14.38 -11.12 -10.82
C GLU A 26 -15.32 -12.23 -11.30
N GLU A 27 -16.40 -12.48 -10.56
CA GLU A 27 -17.45 -13.44 -10.93
C GLU A 27 -18.03 -13.14 -12.32
N ASN A 28 -18.38 -11.88 -12.61
CA ASN A 28 -18.88 -11.50 -13.93
C ASN A 28 -17.87 -11.79 -15.06
N SER A 29 -16.57 -11.55 -14.82
CA SER A 29 -15.53 -11.82 -15.81
C SER A 29 -15.31 -13.34 -16.02
N GLU A 30 -15.49 -14.14 -14.97
CA GLU A 30 -15.39 -15.60 -15.02
C GLU A 30 -16.60 -16.21 -15.74
N ALA A 31 -17.81 -15.75 -15.45
CA ALA A 31 -19.02 -16.21 -16.14
C ALA A 31 -18.97 -15.96 -17.67
N ILE A 32 -18.33 -14.88 -18.12
CA ILE A 32 -18.09 -14.63 -19.56
C ILE A 32 -17.10 -15.65 -20.13
N ALA A 33 -16.04 -15.99 -19.38
CA ALA A 33 -15.05 -16.97 -19.81
C ALA A 33 -15.65 -18.38 -19.87
N GLU A 34 -16.43 -18.79 -18.87
CA GLU A 34 -17.10 -20.09 -18.82
C GLU A 34 -18.04 -20.27 -20.02
N LYS A 35 -18.91 -19.29 -20.29
CA LYS A 35 -19.81 -19.32 -21.47
C LYS A 35 -19.06 -19.50 -22.79
N PHE A 36 -17.88 -18.89 -22.93
CA PHE A 36 -17.06 -19.06 -24.12
C PHE A 36 -16.44 -20.46 -24.20
N LEU A 37 -15.95 -21.00 -23.07
CA LEU A 37 -15.38 -22.34 -23.02
C LEU A 37 -16.44 -23.44 -23.25
N ASP A 38 -17.68 -23.18 -22.86
CA ASP A 38 -18.83 -24.07 -23.09
C ASP A 38 -19.34 -24.03 -24.55
N GLY A 39 -18.86 -23.05 -25.35
CA GLY A 39 -19.28 -22.86 -26.74
C GLY A 39 -20.59 -22.09 -26.91
N ASP A 40 -21.13 -21.53 -25.82
CA ASP A 40 -22.37 -20.73 -25.79
C ASP A 40 -22.16 -19.27 -26.21
N MET A 41 -20.93 -18.90 -26.61
CA MET A 41 -20.56 -17.53 -27.00
C MET A 41 -19.57 -17.54 -28.17
N GLU A 42 -19.82 -16.68 -29.17
CA GLU A 42 -18.89 -16.48 -30.29
C GLU A 42 -17.64 -15.68 -29.88
N LEU A 43 -16.53 -15.90 -30.58
CA LEU A 43 -15.22 -15.30 -30.27
C LEU A 43 -15.26 -13.77 -30.21
N ASP A 44 -15.87 -13.11 -31.20
CA ASP A 44 -15.90 -11.65 -31.27
C ASP A 44 -16.69 -11.04 -30.10
N SER A 45 -17.82 -11.66 -29.74
CA SER A 45 -18.62 -11.29 -28.56
C SER A 45 -17.84 -11.52 -27.26
N PHE A 46 -17.09 -12.62 -27.17
CA PHE A 46 -16.23 -12.89 -26.02
C PHE A 46 -15.16 -11.81 -25.87
N LEU A 47 -14.44 -11.45 -26.93
CA LEU A 47 -13.37 -10.45 -26.86
C LEU A 47 -13.89 -9.09 -26.40
N ASP A 48 -15.02 -8.61 -26.95
CA ASP A 48 -15.59 -7.31 -26.58
C ASP A 48 -16.01 -7.25 -25.10
N GLN A 49 -16.71 -8.29 -24.63
CA GLN A 49 -17.22 -8.34 -23.27
C GLN A 49 -16.13 -8.67 -22.24
N PHE A 50 -15.30 -9.68 -22.51
CA PHE A 50 -14.31 -10.17 -21.56
C PHE A 50 -13.21 -9.16 -21.30
N ILE A 51 -12.65 -8.51 -22.33
CA ILE A 51 -11.59 -7.51 -22.14
C ILE A 51 -12.10 -6.35 -21.30
N THR A 52 -13.30 -5.86 -21.60
CA THR A 52 -13.94 -4.76 -20.87
C THR A 52 -14.19 -5.15 -19.42
N SER A 53 -14.81 -6.31 -19.18
CA SER A 53 -15.11 -6.83 -17.84
C SER A 53 -13.84 -7.08 -17.02
N ARG A 54 -12.86 -7.78 -17.60
CA ARG A 54 -11.58 -8.10 -16.95
C ARG A 54 -10.78 -6.84 -16.60
N LYS A 55 -10.79 -5.82 -17.46
CA LYS A 55 -10.18 -4.52 -17.17
C LYS A 55 -10.83 -3.86 -15.94
N VAL A 56 -12.16 -3.85 -15.87
CA VAL A 56 -12.89 -3.29 -14.71
C VAL A 56 -12.55 -4.06 -13.44
N MET A 57 -12.54 -5.39 -13.50
CA MET A 57 -12.17 -6.24 -12.36
C MET A 57 -10.78 -5.90 -11.82
N HIS A 58 -9.76 -5.84 -12.69
CA HIS A 58 -8.40 -5.51 -12.26
C HIS A 58 -8.32 -4.11 -11.62
N LEU A 59 -9.00 -3.12 -12.19
CA LEU A 59 -9.04 -1.77 -11.62
C LEU A 59 -9.72 -1.74 -10.24
N ARG A 60 -10.79 -2.51 -10.03
CA ARG A 60 -11.48 -2.60 -8.73
C ARG A 60 -10.64 -3.31 -7.70
N ARG A 61 -9.96 -4.40 -8.06
CA ARG A 61 -9.03 -5.12 -7.18
C ARG A 61 -7.91 -4.21 -6.69
N VAL A 62 -7.26 -3.47 -7.60
CA VAL A 62 -6.22 -2.50 -7.23
C VAL A 62 -6.76 -1.40 -6.31
N LYS A 63 -7.98 -0.89 -6.57
CA LYS A 63 -8.61 0.10 -5.69
C LYS A 63 -8.92 -0.47 -4.29
N ALA A 64 -9.39 -1.71 -4.21
CA ALA A 64 -9.64 -2.40 -2.94
C ALA A 64 -8.34 -2.58 -2.15
N ASP A 65 -7.26 -3.02 -2.80
CA ASP A 65 -5.96 -3.22 -2.19
C ASP A 65 -5.41 -1.89 -1.62
N LYS A 66 -5.50 -0.81 -2.41
CA LYS A 66 -5.05 0.53 -1.97
C LYS A 66 -5.89 1.13 -0.87
N MET A 67 -7.21 0.92 -0.89
CA MET A 67 -8.07 1.37 0.20
C MET A 67 -7.76 0.60 1.50
N THR A 68 -7.52 -0.71 1.40
CA THR A 68 -7.11 -1.55 2.54
C THR A 68 -5.81 -1.04 3.15
N GLU A 69 -4.82 -0.72 2.30
CA GLU A 69 -3.54 -0.14 2.72
C GLU A 69 -3.73 1.19 3.48
N MET A 70 -4.53 2.10 2.94
CA MET A 70 -4.80 3.41 3.56
C MET A 70 -5.53 3.32 4.90
N VAL A 71 -6.54 2.47 5.00
CA VAL A 71 -7.31 2.25 6.23
C VAL A 71 -6.41 1.64 7.31
N THR A 72 -5.63 0.61 6.94
CA THR A 72 -4.69 -0.05 7.85
C THR A 72 -3.57 0.91 8.30
N ALA A 73 -3.03 1.73 7.40
CA ALA A 73 -2.00 2.72 7.72
C ALA A 73 -2.49 3.77 8.72
N ARG A 74 -3.75 4.23 8.59
CA ARG A 74 -4.38 5.15 9.55
C ARG A 74 -4.57 4.53 10.92
N MET A 75 -4.87 3.23 10.98
CA MET A 75 -4.96 2.51 12.26
C MET A 75 -3.59 2.27 12.92
N ARG A 76 -2.52 2.23 12.13
CA ARG A 76 -1.14 2.00 12.61
C ARG A 76 -0.33 3.26 12.86
N ALA A 77 -0.87 4.45 12.56
CA ALA A 77 -0.16 5.70 12.82
C ALA A 77 0.13 5.84 14.33
N PRO A 78 1.40 6.01 14.75
CA PRO A 78 1.72 6.20 16.14
C PRO A 78 1.08 7.52 16.61
N VAL A 79 0.34 7.44 17.72
CA VAL A 79 -0.11 8.64 18.44
C VAL A 79 1.15 9.33 18.95
N VAL A 80 1.65 10.32 18.21
CA VAL A 80 2.68 11.22 18.71
C VAL A 80 2.00 12.05 19.79
N HIS A 81 2.10 11.60 21.04
CA HIS A 81 1.65 12.37 22.19
C HIS A 81 2.48 13.65 22.27
N PRO A 82 1.87 14.86 22.20
CA PRO A 82 2.60 16.10 22.29
C PRO A 82 2.85 16.43 23.77
N ASN A 83 3.54 15.56 24.51
CA ASN A 83 4.27 15.97 25.70
C ASN A 83 5.19 14.86 26.23
N SER A 84 6.43 14.87 25.78
CA SER A 84 7.55 14.38 26.59
C SER A 84 8.75 15.30 26.37
N MET A 85 8.58 16.57 26.78
CA MET A 85 9.72 17.42 27.11
C MET A 85 10.39 16.83 28.35
N SER A 86 11.46 16.07 28.15
CA SER A 86 12.50 15.97 29.17
C SER A 86 13.87 15.79 28.53
N HIS A 87 14.78 16.65 28.95
CA HIS A 87 16.23 16.57 28.83
C HIS A 87 16.88 17.08 27.54
N SER A 88 17.19 18.38 27.61
CA SER A 88 18.54 18.95 27.53
C SER A 88 19.41 18.61 26.32
N GLY A 89 19.73 19.67 25.58
CA GLY A 89 21.12 19.88 25.14
C GLY A 89 21.37 19.77 23.64
N GLN A 90 21.64 20.93 23.06
CA GLN A 90 22.54 21.17 21.94
C GLN A 90 22.04 20.88 20.50
N SER A 91 21.81 22.01 19.82
CA SER A 91 21.76 22.22 18.38
C SER A 91 22.93 21.55 17.67
N PHE A 92 22.73 20.75 16.62
CA PHE A 92 23.70 20.61 15.52
C PHE A 92 23.00 20.10 14.25
N PHE A 93 23.30 20.77 13.13
CA PHE A 93 22.89 20.44 11.76
C PHE A 93 23.24 18.98 11.39
N PRO A 94 22.51 18.30 10.48
CA PRO A 94 22.82 16.92 10.12
C PRO A 94 24.04 16.87 9.19
N ALA A 95 25.21 16.55 9.73
CA ALA A 95 26.33 16.03 8.95
C ALA A 95 26.01 14.59 8.51
N PRO A 96 26.47 14.14 7.32
CA PRO A 96 25.97 12.92 6.66
C PRO A 96 26.60 11.62 7.18
N TYR A 97 27.11 11.58 8.41
CA TYR A 97 27.74 10.38 8.97
C TYR A 97 27.22 10.07 10.37
N PRO A 98 26.85 8.79 10.64
CA PRO A 98 26.35 8.39 11.94
C PRO A 98 27.48 8.39 12.97
N ILE A 99 27.37 9.27 13.97
CA ILE A 99 28.18 9.22 15.18
C ILE A 99 27.49 8.25 16.15
N GLY A 100 28.10 7.08 16.37
CA GLY A 100 27.59 6.15 17.36
C GLY A 100 28.39 4.84 17.45
N GLY A 101 29.26 4.78 18.46
CA GLY A 101 29.57 3.54 19.18
C GLY A 101 30.61 2.60 18.57
N HIS A 102 31.80 2.63 19.18
CA HIS A 102 32.69 1.49 19.44
C HIS A 102 32.80 0.40 18.36
N ASN A 103 34.00 0.35 17.74
CA ASN A 103 34.60 -0.81 17.06
C ASN A 103 34.42 -0.92 15.53
N MET A 104 34.79 0.12 14.78
CA MET A 104 35.03 -0.01 13.33
C MET A 104 36.55 -0.10 13.05
N PRO A 105 37.05 -1.16 12.39
CA PRO A 105 38.44 -1.23 11.96
C PRO A 105 38.70 -0.17 10.89
N MET A 106 39.66 0.73 11.16
CA MET A 106 40.08 1.78 10.22
C MET A 106 40.64 1.15 8.93
N PRO A 107 40.25 1.62 7.74
CA PRO A 107 40.86 1.18 6.49
C PRO A 107 42.31 1.68 6.40
N PRO A 108 43.24 0.86 5.84
CA PRO A 108 44.65 1.19 5.81
C PRO A 108 44.90 2.45 4.98
N HIS A 109 45.45 3.47 5.62
CA HIS A 109 45.95 4.66 4.96
C HIS A 109 47.22 4.28 4.19
N TYR A 110 47.11 4.12 2.88
CA TYR A 110 48.28 4.03 2.00
C TYR A 110 48.91 5.43 1.92
N GLY A 111 49.96 5.63 2.73
CA GLY A 111 50.81 6.80 2.64
C GLY A 111 51.41 6.89 1.24
N VAL A 112 51.16 8.01 0.57
CA VAL A 112 51.84 8.38 -0.67
C VAL A 112 53.27 8.75 -0.30
N ASN A 113 54.21 7.82 -0.49
CA ASN A 113 55.64 8.12 -0.43
C ASN A 113 56.00 8.96 -1.66
N MET A 114 56.24 10.25 -1.44
CA MET A 114 56.92 11.13 -2.38
C MET A 114 58.42 11.13 -2.05
N TYR A 115 59.21 10.39 -2.82
CA TYR A 115 60.59 10.74 -3.18
C TYR A 115 60.92 10.12 -4.53
#